data_AF-A0A0P7WPW9-F1
#
_entry.id   AF-A0A0P7WPW9-F1
#
_cell.length_a   1.000
_cell.length_b   1.000
_cell.length_c   1.000
_cell.angle_alpha   90.00
_cell.angle_beta   90.00
_cell.angle_gamma   90.00
#
_symmetry.space_group_name_H-M   'P 1'
#
loop_
_entity.id
_entity.type
_entity.pdbx_description
1 polymer ?
#
loop_
_entity_poly.entity_id
_entity_poly.type
_entity_poly.pdbx_seq_one_letter_code
_entity_poly.pdbx_strand_id
1 'polypeptide(L)'
;MKSMRWFIVGIFLTAALKVNAIEEVSVPIADLHPTQGAIGHLQVEYKLQRYRIDREKLFDDLCESRGLESVAHWSGNSSPTDSSSYSCTGDMNNRAIEYMKTAVRGPNNQLYLTDGHHTFSTFKEMPEGGRDFVVSVRVTHDQSHLTQNDFWQWMRTEQLTWLFDGEGDAISPGELPPEVGRDQLANSELRAAAYFLRGIVWQKPTNAPPFIEFQWAQALQSLVPTEPYQSLSRDQYLQWLHRVAGAMSAVKVRGELAELKTPQFDLSTLLCEDDSLGKLSIAFLWREPTPSCQPGTVYIPAPMPLNVETLPHIHALIEIPAGSQEKWEVDKAQWTRLLWDRENGQLRRIQYLGYPVNYGAFAGTRAETSRGGDGDPLDVLVLGDALAPGFSYAVRVIGVMRMRDNGEEDDKLLAVRVSDPVFGDIQHLEALQRKHPTMLDAIARWFENYKGESAVISDIAWEGQAQALTILRSNQSCL
;
A
#
# COMPACT_ATOMS: atom_id res chain seq x y z
N MET A 1 -38.02 -35.18 -62.96
CA MET A 1 -39.21 -34.97 -62.11
C MET A 1 -39.29 -36.09 -61.08
N LYS A 2 -39.33 -35.71 -59.78
CA LYS A 2 -39.72 -36.51 -58.59
C LYS A 2 -38.79 -37.67 -58.20
N SER A 3 -38.44 -37.93 -56.95
CA SER A 3 -38.65 -37.23 -55.68
C SER A 3 -37.72 -37.92 -54.66
N MET A 4 -36.91 -37.15 -53.95
CA MET A 4 -36.01 -37.61 -52.90
C MET A 4 -36.83 -37.94 -51.63
N ARG A 5 -36.70 -39.18 -51.11
CA ARG A 5 -37.26 -39.59 -49.82
C ARG A 5 -36.31 -39.12 -48.71
N TRP A 6 -36.84 -38.29 -47.82
CA TRP A 6 -36.17 -37.84 -46.61
C TRP A 6 -36.23 -38.93 -45.53
N PHE A 7 -35.08 -39.29 -44.98
CA PHE A 7 -34.99 -40.04 -43.73
C PHE A 7 -35.29 -39.08 -42.56
N ILE A 8 -36.31 -39.42 -41.77
CA ILE A 8 -36.62 -38.76 -40.50
C ILE A 8 -35.60 -39.27 -39.49
N VAL A 9 -34.61 -38.46 -39.16
CA VAL A 9 -33.79 -38.63 -37.95
C VAL A 9 -34.55 -37.94 -36.82
N GLY A 10 -34.93 -38.71 -35.81
CA GLY A 10 -35.60 -38.20 -34.62
C GLY A 10 -34.74 -37.15 -33.94
N ILE A 11 -35.28 -35.93 -33.87
CA ILE A 11 -34.76 -34.86 -33.03
C ILE A 11 -35.04 -35.28 -31.59
N PHE A 12 -34.01 -35.73 -30.87
CA PHE A 12 -34.03 -35.67 -29.42
C PHE A 12 -34.09 -34.19 -29.05
N LEU A 13 -35.25 -33.77 -28.54
CA LEU A 13 -35.40 -32.49 -27.84
C LEU A 13 -34.48 -32.57 -26.61
N THR A 14 -33.23 -32.11 -26.74
CA THR A 14 -32.42 -31.78 -25.57
C THR A 14 -33.19 -30.73 -24.80
N ALA A 15 -33.51 -31.06 -23.55
CA ALA A 15 -34.11 -30.13 -22.60
C ALA A 15 -33.40 -28.79 -22.70
N ALA A 16 -34.18 -27.73 -22.92
CA ALA A 16 -33.69 -26.38 -22.79
C ALA A 16 -33.04 -26.25 -21.42
N LEU A 17 -31.71 -26.09 -21.41
CA LEU A 17 -30.95 -25.71 -20.24
C LEU A 17 -31.64 -24.48 -19.66
N LYS A 18 -32.17 -24.63 -18.44
CA LYS A 18 -32.57 -23.48 -17.63
C LYS A 18 -31.37 -22.55 -17.62
N VAL A 19 -31.60 -21.30 -17.99
CA VAL A 19 -30.67 -20.20 -17.68
C VAL A 19 -30.55 -20.25 -16.16
N ASN A 20 -29.46 -20.84 -15.66
CA ASN A 20 -29.21 -20.91 -14.22
C ASN A 20 -29.13 -19.47 -13.75
N ALA A 21 -30.02 -19.11 -12.83
CA ALA A 21 -29.97 -17.81 -12.17
C ALA A 21 -28.55 -17.66 -11.60
N ILE A 22 -27.90 -16.57 -11.98
CA ILE A 22 -26.61 -16.16 -11.46
C ILE A 22 -26.75 -16.06 -9.93
N GLU A 23 -26.11 -16.96 -9.19
CA GLU A 23 -26.14 -16.99 -7.73
C GLU A 23 -25.00 -16.12 -7.20
N GLU A 24 -25.32 -15.11 -6.41
CA GLU A 24 -24.33 -14.44 -5.58
C GLU A 24 -24.19 -15.20 -4.26
N VAL A 25 -22.95 -15.41 -3.84
CA VAL A 25 -22.64 -16.02 -2.55
C VAL A 25 -21.70 -15.10 -1.79
N SER A 26 -22.07 -14.77 -0.56
CA SER A 26 -21.17 -14.12 0.40
C SER A 26 -20.42 -15.19 1.19
N VAL A 27 -19.09 -15.13 1.18
CA VAL A 27 -18.22 -16.12 1.81
C VAL A 27 -17.00 -15.47 2.45
N PRO A 28 -16.46 -16.05 3.54
CA PRO A 28 -15.10 -15.77 3.98
C PRO A 28 -14.09 -15.96 2.85
N ILE A 29 -13.05 -15.12 2.78
CA ILE A 29 -11.97 -15.28 1.80
C ILE A 29 -11.29 -16.66 1.93
N ALA A 30 -11.19 -17.21 3.14
CA ALA A 30 -10.61 -18.53 3.39
C ALA A 30 -11.35 -19.69 2.69
N ASP A 31 -12.62 -19.50 2.32
CA ASP A 31 -13.43 -20.51 1.66
C ASP A 31 -13.31 -20.45 0.13
N LEU A 32 -12.55 -19.49 -0.41
CA LEU A 32 -12.30 -19.33 -1.84
C LEU A 32 -11.00 -20.01 -2.25
N HIS A 33 -11.11 -21.10 -3.00
CA HIS A 33 -9.96 -21.81 -3.54
C HIS A 33 -9.49 -21.15 -4.84
N PRO A 34 -8.22 -20.73 -4.97
CA PRO A 34 -7.73 -20.07 -6.16
C PRO A 34 -7.64 -21.02 -7.36
N THR A 35 -7.99 -20.54 -8.55
CA THR A 35 -7.77 -21.29 -9.81
C THR A 35 -6.46 -20.96 -10.52
N GLN A 36 -5.54 -20.26 -9.86
CA GLN A 36 -4.22 -19.92 -10.38
C GLN A 36 -3.14 -20.11 -9.31
N GLY A 37 -1.92 -20.50 -9.70
CA GLY A 37 -0.82 -20.76 -8.76
C GLY A 37 -0.02 -19.52 -8.31
N ALA A 38 -0.15 -18.42 -9.05
CA ALA A 38 0.63 -17.21 -8.82
C ALA A 38 -0.21 -15.93 -8.90
N ILE A 39 0.31 -14.83 -8.37
CA ILE A 39 -0.19 -13.46 -8.53
C ILE A 39 0.99 -12.49 -8.69
N GLY A 40 0.71 -11.25 -9.07
CA GLY A 40 1.71 -10.18 -9.06
C GLY A 40 1.75 -9.55 -7.67
N HIS A 41 2.76 -9.87 -6.86
CA HIS A 41 2.83 -9.39 -5.47
C HIS A 41 2.90 -7.87 -5.39
N LEU A 42 3.68 -7.23 -6.27
CA LEU A 42 3.80 -5.77 -6.30
C LEU A 42 2.48 -5.07 -6.70
N GLN A 43 1.60 -5.73 -7.45
CA GLN A 43 0.26 -5.19 -7.74
C GLN A 43 -0.65 -5.24 -6.49
N VAL A 44 -0.56 -6.29 -5.67
CA VAL A 44 -1.27 -6.35 -4.39
C VAL A 44 -0.73 -5.26 -3.46
N GLU A 45 0.60 -5.12 -3.40
CA GLU A 45 1.27 -4.07 -2.62
C GLU A 45 0.83 -2.66 -3.05
N TYR A 46 0.77 -2.39 -4.35
CA TYR A 46 0.21 -1.13 -4.88
C TYR A 46 -1.16 -0.81 -4.30
N LYS A 47 -2.09 -1.78 -4.29
CA LYS A 47 -3.43 -1.57 -3.74
C LYS A 47 -3.40 -1.33 -2.23
N LEU A 48 -2.60 -2.11 -1.49
CA LEU A 48 -2.45 -1.95 -0.04
C LEU A 48 -1.91 -0.55 0.32
N GLN A 49 -0.91 -0.06 -0.42
CA GLN A 49 -0.36 1.29 -0.20
C GLN A 49 -1.35 2.37 -0.63
N ARG A 50 -2.11 2.14 -1.71
CA ARG A 50 -3.18 3.07 -2.14
C ARG A 50 -4.23 3.25 -1.05
N TYR A 51 -4.67 2.18 -0.40
CA TYR A 51 -5.65 2.27 0.70
C TYR A 51 -5.13 3.06 1.90
N ARG A 52 -3.81 3.08 2.13
CA ARG A 52 -3.19 3.83 3.23
C ARG A 52 -3.17 5.33 2.97
N ILE A 53 -2.89 5.76 1.74
CA ILE A 53 -2.79 7.18 1.38
C ILE A 53 -4.11 7.77 0.88
N ASP A 54 -5.04 6.91 0.45
CA ASP A 54 -6.34 7.27 -0.09
C ASP A 54 -7.37 6.22 0.37
N ARG A 55 -7.91 6.43 1.58
CA ARG A 55 -8.91 5.55 2.19
C ARG A 55 -10.22 5.48 1.40
N GLU A 56 -10.55 6.50 0.62
CA GLU A 56 -11.72 6.46 -0.26
C GLU A 56 -11.61 5.30 -1.24
N LYS A 57 -10.40 5.02 -1.75
CA LYS A 57 -10.16 3.91 -2.68
C LYS A 57 -10.32 2.52 -2.08
N LEU A 58 -10.19 2.38 -0.76
CA LEU A 58 -10.57 1.14 -0.09
C LEU A 58 -12.08 0.91 -0.21
N PHE A 59 -12.88 1.94 0.08
CA PHE A 59 -14.33 1.82 0.02
C PHE A 59 -14.87 1.73 -1.42
N ASP A 60 -14.23 2.41 -2.38
CA ASP A 60 -14.51 2.22 -3.81
C ASP A 60 -14.33 0.75 -4.22
N ASP A 61 -13.17 0.16 -3.94
CA ASP A 61 -12.89 -1.24 -4.30
C ASP A 61 -13.87 -2.20 -3.60
N LEU A 62 -14.30 -1.91 -2.35
CA LEU A 62 -15.32 -2.69 -1.65
C LEU A 62 -16.69 -2.59 -2.32
N CYS A 63 -17.11 -1.39 -2.73
CA CYS A 63 -18.34 -1.18 -3.49
C CYS A 63 -18.29 -1.90 -4.85
N GLU A 64 -17.22 -1.72 -5.62
CA GLU A 64 -17.02 -2.40 -6.92
C GLU A 64 -17.09 -3.93 -6.76
N SER A 65 -16.47 -4.48 -5.71
CA SER A 65 -16.47 -5.93 -5.47
C SER A 65 -17.87 -6.51 -5.25
N ARG A 66 -18.83 -5.68 -4.82
CA ARG A 66 -20.25 -6.04 -4.62
C ARG A 66 -21.11 -5.75 -5.86
N GLY A 67 -20.51 -5.35 -6.97
CA GLY A 67 -21.22 -5.01 -8.22
C GLY A 67 -21.87 -3.62 -8.20
N LEU A 68 -21.39 -2.74 -7.32
CA LEU A 68 -21.78 -1.33 -7.24
C LEU A 68 -20.71 -0.46 -7.93
N GLU A 69 -20.93 0.85 -7.99
CA GLU A 69 -20.05 1.76 -8.75
C GLU A 69 -18.86 2.23 -7.92
N SER A 70 -19.09 3.10 -6.94
CA SER A 70 -18.07 3.73 -6.08
C SER A 70 -18.61 3.93 -4.68
N VAL A 71 -17.79 4.42 -3.75
CA VAL A 71 -18.31 4.88 -2.47
C VAL A 71 -19.11 6.17 -2.67
N ALA A 72 -20.27 6.28 -2.01
CA ALA A 72 -21.10 7.48 -1.97
C ALA A 72 -20.85 8.29 -0.69
N HIS A 73 -20.68 7.61 0.45
CA HIS A 73 -20.40 8.24 1.72
C HIS A 73 -19.50 7.36 2.58
N TRP A 74 -18.46 7.97 3.16
CA TRP A 74 -17.60 7.39 4.17
C TRP A 74 -17.05 8.50 5.09
N SER A 75 -16.47 8.10 6.22
CA SER A 75 -15.82 9.01 7.18
C SER A 75 -14.59 8.34 7.81
N GLY A 76 -13.79 9.08 8.59
CA GLY A 76 -12.65 8.49 9.32
C GLY A 76 -13.02 7.32 10.25
N ASN A 77 -14.28 7.26 10.70
CA ASN A 77 -14.81 6.20 11.55
C ASN A 77 -15.39 5.00 10.77
N SER A 78 -15.47 5.09 9.44
CA SER A 78 -15.94 3.99 8.62
C SER A 78 -14.98 2.80 8.70
N SER A 79 -15.55 1.60 8.79
CA SER A 79 -14.82 0.34 8.85
C SER A 79 -15.13 -0.53 7.63
N PRO A 80 -14.12 -1.13 6.98
CA PRO A 80 -14.35 -2.04 5.85
C PRO A 80 -15.08 -3.33 6.23
N THR A 81 -15.08 -3.69 7.53
CA THR A 81 -15.82 -4.85 8.06
C THR A 81 -17.25 -4.53 8.50
N ASP A 82 -17.63 -3.25 8.53
CA ASP A 82 -18.97 -2.81 8.88
C ASP A 82 -19.62 -2.09 7.69
N SER A 83 -20.46 -2.83 6.95
CA SER A 83 -21.18 -2.28 5.79
C SER A 83 -22.20 -1.19 6.13
N SER A 84 -22.55 -0.98 7.40
CA SER A 84 -23.44 0.12 7.81
C SER A 84 -22.68 1.44 7.99
N SER A 85 -21.35 1.39 8.06
CA SER A 85 -20.50 2.54 8.33
C SER A 85 -20.13 3.35 7.08
N TYR A 86 -20.50 2.88 5.89
CA TYR A 86 -20.30 3.54 4.59
C TYR A 86 -21.43 3.16 3.62
N SER A 87 -21.61 3.92 2.55
CA SER A 87 -22.59 3.61 1.50
C SER A 87 -21.97 3.71 0.11
N CYS A 88 -22.55 3.00 -0.85
CA CYS A 88 -22.08 2.93 -2.22
C CYS A 88 -23.06 3.61 -3.18
N THR A 89 -22.56 4.13 -4.30
CA THR A 89 -23.37 4.53 -5.45
C THR A 89 -23.80 3.30 -6.26
N GLY A 90 -24.93 3.41 -6.96
CA GLY A 90 -25.53 2.32 -7.74
C GLY A 90 -26.78 1.70 -7.09
N ASP A 91 -27.52 0.90 -7.86
CA ASP A 91 -28.76 0.25 -7.41
C ASP A 91 -28.49 -1.21 -7.01
N MET A 92 -28.73 -1.54 -5.75
CA MET A 92 -28.62 -2.93 -5.25
C MET A 92 -29.57 -3.91 -5.97
N ASN A 93 -30.68 -3.42 -6.51
CA ASN A 93 -31.64 -4.20 -7.27
C ASN A 93 -31.27 -4.34 -8.76
N ASN A 94 -30.35 -3.50 -9.24
CA ASN A 94 -29.87 -3.49 -10.63
C ASN A 94 -28.35 -3.33 -10.66
N ARG A 95 -27.66 -4.23 -9.96
CA ARG A 95 -26.21 -4.22 -9.85
C ARG A 95 -25.56 -4.49 -11.19
N ALA A 96 -24.42 -3.86 -11.41
CA ALA A 96 -23.54 -4.18 -12.52
C ALA A 96 -22.78 -5.47 -12.18
N ILE A 97 -23.51 -6.59 -12.20
CA ILE A 97 -23.06 -7.93 -11.82
C ILE A 97 -21.84 -8.41 -12.63
N GLU A 98 -21.55 -7.76 -13.76
CA GLU A 98 -20.36 -8.00 -14.57
C GLU A 98 -19.05 -7.55 -13.93
N TYR A 99 -19.09 -6.61 -12.97
CA TYR A 99 -17.91 -6.16 -12.22
C TYR A 99 -17.62 -7.00 -10.97
N MET A 100 -18.60 -7.80 -10.53
CA MET A 100 -18.42 -8.73 -9.43
C MET A 100 -17.36 -9.77 -9.76
N LYS A 101 -16.55 -10.08 -8.76
CA LYS A 101 -15.56 -11.14 -8.83
C LYS A 101 -16.27 -12.49 -8.94
N THR A 102 -15.69 -13.41 -9.71
CA THR A 102 -16.40 -14.61 -10.15
C THR A 102 -15.81 -15.87 -9.56
N ALA A 103 -16.67 -16.87 -9.37
CA ALA A 103 -16.28 -18.21 -8.97
C ALA A 103 -17.07 -19.27 -9.74
N VAL A 104 -16.57 -20.51 -9.66
CA VAL A 104 -17.27 -21.73 -10.06
C VAL A 104 -17.51 -22.59 -8.83
N ARG A 105 -18.72 -23.12 -8.68
CA ARG A 105 -19.00 -24.14 -7.66
C ARG A 105 -18.57 -25.50 -8.20
N GLY A 106 -17.56 -26.11 -7.59
CA GLY A 106 -17.04 -27.42 -7.98
C GLY A 106 -17.45 -28.54 -7.02
N PRO A 107 -16.83 -29.73 -7.14
CA PRO A 107 -17.15 -30.90 -6.32
C PRO A 107 -17.07 -30.59 -4.82
N ASN A 108 -17.95 -31.24 -4.04
CA ASN A 108 -18.15 -30.95 -2.60
C ASN A 108 -18.63 -29.51 -2.31
N ASN A 109 -19.23 -28.83 -3.30
CA ASN A 109 -19.68 -27.44 -3.22
C ASN A 109 -18.56 -26.41 -2.97
N GLN A 110 -17.29 -26.80 -3.13
CA GLN A 110 -16.15 -25.88 -3.01
C GLN A 110 -16.26 -24.75 -4.05
N LEU A 111 -16.05 -23.51 -3.63
CA LEU A 111 -15.98 -22.38 -4.54
C LEU A 111 -14.54 -22.20 -5.03
N TYR A 112 -14.40 -22.16 -6.35
CA TYR A 112 -13.13 -21.95 -7.06
C TYR A 112 -13.13 -20.55 -7.68
N LEU A 113 -12.29 -19.65 -7.16
CA LEU A 113 -12.21 -18.25 -7.56
C LEU A 113 -11.60 -18.14 -8.96
N THR A 114 -12.38 -17.64 -9.93
CA THR A 114 -11.96 -17.47 -11.34
C THR A 114 -11.57 -16.04 -11.68
N ASP A 115 -12.04 -15.05 -10.91
CA ASP A 115 -11.59 -13.67 -10.97
C ASP A 115 -11.57 -13.08 -9.56
N GLY A 116 -10.66 -12.14 -9.29
CA GLY A 116 -10.58 -11.44 -8.01
C GLY A 116 -9.39 -11.79 -7.12
N HIS A 117 -8.46 -12.66 -7.56
CA HIS A 117 -7.31 -13.10 -6.75
C HIS A 117 -6.51 -11.94 -6.15
N HIS A 118 -6.21 -10.89 -6.94
CA HIS A 118 -5.51 -9.71 -6.42
C HIS A 118 -6.37 -8.90 -5.45
N THR A 119 -7.63 -8.63 -5.80
CA THR A 119 -8.52 -7.83 -4.94
C THR A 119 -8.76 -8.51 -3.59
N PHE A 120 -9.04 -9.81 -3.58
CA PHE A 120 -9.26 -10.54 -2.34
C PHE A 120 -7.97 -10.83 -1.58
N SER A 121 -6.81 -10.96 -2.26
CA SER A 121 -5.51 -10.93 -1.56
C SER A 121 -5.31 -9.59 -0.86
N THR A 122 -5.64 -8.46 -1.51
CA THR A 122 -5.58 -7.13 -0.88
C THR A 122 -6.53 -7.03 0.31
N PHE A 123 -7.78 -7.48 0.20
CA PHE A 123 -8.73 -7.46 1.33
C PHE A 123 -8.33 -8.40 2.47
N LYS A 124 -7.68 -9.52 2.18
CA LYS A 124 -7.12 -10.43 3.20
C LYS A 124 -5.96 -9.76 3.95
N GLU A 125 -5.13 -9.00 3.25
CA GLU A 125 -3.86 -8.44 3.78
C GLU A 125 -3.97 -7.01 4.32
N MET A 126 -5.05 -6.30 4.05
CA MET A 126 -5.27 -4.97 4.65
C MET A 126 -5.41 -5.09 6.18
N PRO A 127 -5.09 -4.03 6.95
CA PRO A 127 -5.04 -4.11 8.42
C PRO A 127 -6.33 -4.62 9.08
N GLU A 128 -7.48 -4.21 8.57
CA GLU A 128 -8.82 -4.60 9.04
C GLU A 128 -9.34 -5.88 8.36
N GLY A 129 -8.51 -6.50 7.52
CA GLY A 129 -8.83 -7.67 6.72
C GLY A 129 -8.70 -8.99 7.47
N GLY A 130 -8.40 -10.03 6.70
CA GLY A 130 -8.07 -11.36 7.21
C GLY A 130 -8.73 -12.48 6.43
N ARG A 131 -8.44 -13.71 6.86
CA ARG A 131 -8.99 -14.95 6.30
C ARG A 131 -10.53 -14.99 6.38
N ASP A 132 -11.09 -14.46 7.45
CA ASP A 132 -12.54 -14.45 7.71
C ASP A 132 -13.25 -13.22 7.14
N PHE A 133 -12.52 -12.33 6.44
CA PHE A 133 -13.13 -11.17 5.80
C PHE A 133 -14.12 -11.65 4.74
N VAL A 134 -15.38 -11.21 4.85
CA VAL A 134 -16.47 -11.70 4.00
C VAL A 134 -16.55 -10.89 2.70
N VAL A 135 -16.54 -11.60 1.57
CA VAL A 135 -16.64 -11.02 0.22
C VAL A 135 -17.82 -11.63 -0.53
N SER A 136 -18.34 -10.92 -1.51
CA SER A 136 -19.35 -11.44 -2.43
C SER A 136 -18.70 -11.92 -3.73
N VAL A 137 -19.08 -13.10 -4.18
CA VAL A 137 -18.71 -13.62 -5.51
C VAL A 137 -19.95 -13.99 -6.30
N ARG A 138 -19.85 -13.84 -7.62
CA ARG A 138 -20.83 -14.30 -8.57
C ARG A 138 -20.47 -15.71 -9.04
N VAL A 139 -21.31 -16.69 -8.72
CA VAL A 139 -21.16 -18.06 -9.22
C VAL A 139 -21.61 -18.08 -10.68
N THR A 140 -20.65 -18.31 -11.57
CA THR A 140 -20.89 -18.32 -13.02
C THR A 140 -21.33 -19.69 -13.53
N HIS A 141 -20.88 -20.76 -12.86
CA HIS A 141 -21.17 -22.14 -13.21
C HIS A 141 -21.28 -23.00 -11.95
N ASP A 142 -22.19 -23.97 -11.99
CA ASP A 142 -22.32 -25.01 -10.98
C ASP A 142 -21.95 -26.37 -11.59
N GLN A 143 -20.79 -26.86 -11.20
CA GLN A 143 -20.20 -28.14 -11.59
C GLN A 143 -20.00 -29.05 -10.36
N SER A 144 -20.81 -28.85 -9.31
CA SER A 144 -20.74 -29.64 -8.07
C SER A 144 -21.03 -31.13 -8.26
N HIS A 145 -21.66 -31.49 -9.37
CA HIS A 145 -21.99 -32.86 -9.74
C HIS A 145 -20.83 -33.64 -10.39
N LEU A 146 -19.75 -32.97 -10.82
CA LEU A 146 -18.60 -33.61 -11.46
C LEU A 146 -17.71 -34.35 -10.45
N THR A 147 -16.91 -35.29 -10.94
CA THR A 147 -15.77 -35.79 -10.17
C THR A 147 -14.64 -34.75 -10.16
N GLN A 148 -13.68 -34.86 -9.23
CA GLN A 148 -12.55 -33.91 -9.22
C GLN A 148 -11.74 -33.92 -10.52
N ASN A 149 -11.56 -35.09 -11.15
CA ASN A 149 -10.83 -35.16 -12.43
C ASN A 149 -11.62 -34.47 -13.56
N ASP A 150 -12.91 -34.77 -13.68
CA ASP A 150 -13.74 -34.20 -14.75
C ASP A 150 -13.93 -32.69 -14.57
N PHE A 151 -14.03 -32.23 -13.33
CA PHE A 151 -14.06 -30.81 -13.00
C PHE A 151 -12.83 -30.07 -13.49
N TRP A 152 -11.62 -30.57 -13.22
CA TRP A 152 -10.40 -29.89 -13.67
C TRP A 152 -10.17 -29.99 -15.18
N GLN A 153 -10.64 -31.06 -15.83
CA GLN A 153 -10.68 -31.13 -17.30
C GLN A 153 -11.63 -30.06 -17.88
N TRP A 154 -12.80 -29.89 -17.27
CA TRP A 154 -13.77 -28.86 -17.65
C TRP A 154 -13.21 -27.45 -17.43
N MET A 155 -12.61 -27.15 -16.26
CA MET A 155 -11.99 -25.86 -15.95
C MET A 155 -10.92 -25.45 -16.99
N ARG A 156 -10.12 -26.41 -17.47
CA ARG A 156 -9.12 -26.18 -18.54
C ARG A 156 -9.77 -25.90 -19.88
N THR A 157 -10.81 -26.68 -20.22
CA THR A 157 -11.55 -26.54 -21.48
C THR A 157 -12.22 -25.18 -21.58
N GLU A 158 -12.80 -24.69 -20.48
CA GLU A 158 -13.42 -23.37 -20.38
C GLU A 158 -12.42 -22.23 -20.13
N GLN A 159 -11.13 -22.53 -20.04
CA GLN A 159 -10.06 -21.54 -19.77
C GLN A 159 -10.29 -20.72 -18.48
N LEU A 160 -10.79 -21.38 -17.42
CA LEU A 160 -11.10 -20.77 -16.12
C LEU A 160 -10.01 -20.99 -15.05
N THR A 161 -8.87 -21.56 -15.44
CA THR A 161 -7.75 -21.84 -14.54
C THR A 161 -6.41 -21.53 -15.21
N TRP A 162 -5.44 -21.10 -14.40
CA TRP A 162 -4.07 -20.88 -14.79
C TRP A 162 -3.13 -21.76 -13.97
N LEU A 163 -2.84 -22.95 -14.50
CA LEU A 163 -2.05 -23.98 -13.82
C LEU A 163 -0.55 -23.81 -14.08
N PHE A 164 -0.02 -22.64 -13.72
CA PHE A 164 1.41 -22.37 -13.69
C PHE A 164 1.79 -21.67 -12.38
N ASP A 165 3.03 -21.85 -11.95
CA ASP A 165 3.60 -21.17 -10.79
C ASP A 165 4.11 -19.75 -11.13
N GLY A 166 4.81 -19.13 -10.18
CA GLY A 166 5.36 -17.77 -10.32
C GLY A 166 6.47 -17.66 -11.37
N GLU A 167 7.20 -18.76 -11.56
CA GLU A 167 8.27 -18.94 -12.54
C GLU A 167 7.73 -19.53 -13.85
N GLY A 168 6.42 -19.51 -14.08
CA GLY A 168 5.83 -19.94 -15.35
C GLY A 168 5.93 -21.45 -15.64
N ASP A 169 6.36 -22.26 -14.67
CA ASP A 169 6.40 -23.71 -14.79
C ASP A 169 5.01 -24.30 -14.56
N ALA A 170 4.68 -25.36 -15.31
CA ALA A 170 3.37 -25.98 -15.25
C ALA A 170 3.17 -26.72 -13.92
N ILE A 171 2.01 -26.54 -13.30
CA ILE A 171 1.61 -27.22 -12.06
C ILE A 171 0.36 -28.08 -12.27
N SER A 172 0.15 -29.05 -11.40
CA SER A 172 -1.10 -29.80 -11.30
C SER A 172 -2.13 -29.05 -10.45
N PRO A 173 -3.43 -29.34 -10.60
CA PRO A 173 -4.44 -28.71 -9.75
C PRO A 173 -4.28 -29.02 -8.26
N GLY A 174 -3.62 -30.12 -7.90
CA GLY A 174 -3.35 -30.47 -6.50
C GLY A 174 -2.23 -29.64 -5.87
N GLU A 175 -1.47 -28.89 -6.67
CA GLU A 175 -0.42 -27.97 -6.22
C GLU A 175 -0.93 -26.52 -6.10
N LEU A 176 -2.20 -26.27 -6.46
CA LEU A 176 -2.81 -24.97 -6.20
C LEU A 176 -2.86 -24.72 -4.68
N PRO A 177 -2.53 -23.50 -4.23
CA PRO A 177 -2.60 -23.19 -2.82
C PRO A 177 -4.04 -23.27 -2.31
N PRO A 178 -4.24 -23.54 -1.01
CA PRO A 178 -5.59 -23.70 -0.46
C PRO A 178 -6.42 -22.41 -0.56
N GLU A 179 -5.77 -21.24 -0.58
CA GLU A 179 -6.39 -19.92 -0.44
C GLU A 179 -5.64 -18.84 -1.22
N VAL A 180 -6.28 -17.67 -1.38
CA VAL A 180 -5.64 -16.46 -1.90
C VAL A 180 -4.76 -15.74 -0.85
N GLY A 181 -3.92 -14.82 -1.30
CA GLY A 181 -2.97 -14.06 -0.49
C GLY A 181 -1.53 -14.23 -0.98
N ARG A 182 -0.68 -13.22 -0.81
CA ARG A 182 0.75 -13.28 -1.17
C ARG A 182 1.54 -14.29 -0.34
N ASP A 183 1.03 -14.66 0.83
CA ASP A 183 1.57 -15.72 1.68
C ASP A 183 1.30 -17.14 1.13
N GLN A 184 0.35 -17.27 0.20
CA GLN A 184 -0.08 -18.56 -0.39
C GLN A 184 0.26 -18.68 -1.87
N LEU A 185 -0.01 -17.63 -2.66
CA LEU A 185 0.19 -17.61 -4.10
C LEU A 185 1.61 -17.15 -4.44
N ALA A 186 2.29 -17.89 -5.31
CA ALA A 186 3.63 -17.53 -5.77
C ALA A 186 3.66 -16.14 -6.42
N ASN A 187 4.81 -15.48 -6.41
CA ASN A 187 4.97 -14.20 -7.09
C ASN A 187 5.35 -14.40 -8.56
N SER A 188 4.71 -13.68 -9.47
CA SER A 188 5.14 -13.57 -10.86
C SER A 188 5.53 -12.14 -11.18
N GLU A 189 6.84 -11.86 -11.21
CA GLU A 189 7.40 -10.53 -11.48
C GLU A 189 6.98 -9.99 -12.86
N LEU A 190 7.06 -10.83 -13.90
CA LEU A 190 6.69 -10.42 -15.26
C LEU A 190 5.17 -10.17 -15.40
N ARG A 191 4.33 -10.85 -14.64
CA ARG A 191 2.88 -10.57 -14.60
C ARG A 191 2.57 -9.28 -13.84
N ALA A 192 3.34 -8.95 -12.80
CA ALA A 192 3.26 -7.64 -12.17
C ALA A 192 3.72 -6.54 -13.14
N ALA A 193 4.82 -6.75 -13.86
CA ALA A 193 5.28 -5.83 -14.91
C ALA A 193 4.23 -5.61 -15.99
N ALA A 194 3.58 -6.68 -16.48
CA ALA A 194 2.48 -6.58 -17.43
C ALA A 194 1.34 -5.67 -16.91
N TYR A 195 0.98 -5.79 -15.63
CA TYR A 195 -0.01 -4.90 -15.01
C TYR A 195 0.43 -3.43 -14.98
N PHE A 196 1.65 -3.13 -14.57
CA PHE A 196 2.15 -1.74 -14.53
C PHE A 196 2.26 -1.13 -15.92
N LEU A 197 2.70 -1.90 -16.92
CA LEU A 197 2.83 -1.43 -18.30
C LEU A 197 1.49 -1.31 -19.04
N ARG A 198 0.39 -1.81 -18.47
CA ARG A 198 -0.95 -1.79 -19.07
C ARG A 198 -1.50 -0.37 -19.14
N GLY A 199 -1.98 0.02 -20.32
CA GLY A 199 -2.47 1.36 -20.63
C GLY A 199 -1.37 2.32 -21.08
N ILE A 200 -0.09 1.99 -20.85
CA ILE A 200 1.06 2.80 -21.28
C ILE A 200 1.73 2.14 -22.50
N VAL A 201 2.17 0.89 -22.35
CA VAL A 201 2.88 0.13 -23.39
C VAL A 201 1.92 -0.71 -24.24
N TRP A 202 0.94 -1.32 -23.60
CA TRP A 202 -0.03 -2.20 -24.26
C TRP A 202 -1.43 -1.92 -23.77
N GLN A 203 -2.43 -2.14 -24.61
CA GLN A 203 -3.84 -1.95 -24.25
C GLN A 203 -4.52 -3.31 -24.06
N LYS A 204 -5.22 -3.51 -22.94
CA LYS A 204 -6.08 -4.68 -22.76
C LYS A 204 -7.25 -4.59 -23.75
N PRO A 205 -7.43 -5.56 -24.66
CA PRO A 205 -8.58 -5.57 -25.58
C PRO A 205 -9.90 -5.68 -24.82
N THR A 206 -10.99 -5.16 -25.40
CA THR A 206 -12.34 -5.32 -24.83
C THR A 206 -12.69 -6.79 -24.61
N ASN A 207 -12.37 -7.64 -25.59
CA ASN A 207 -12.50 -9.10 -25.50
C ASN A 207 -11.12 -9.71 -25.29
N ALA A 208 -10.48 -9.40 -24.16
CA ALA A 208 -9.18 -9.95 -23.83
C ALA A 208 -9.29 -11.46 -23.59
N PRO A 209 -8.32 -12.27 -24.05
CA PRO A 209 -8.26 -13.68 -23.67
C PRO A 209 -8.08 -13.81 -22.14
N PRO A 210 -8.57 -14.91 -21.53
CA PRO A 210 -8.37 -15.17 -20.12
C PRO A 210 -6.89 -15.11 -19.73
N PHE A 211 -6.59 -14.59 -18.53
CA PHE A 211 -5.23 -14.52 -18.01
C PHE A 211 -4.23 -13.75 -18.88
N ILE A 212 -4.66 -12.78 -19.71
CA ILE A 212 -3.77 -12.06 -20.65
C ILE A 212 -2.47 -11.50 -20.04
N GLU A 213 -2.50 -11.04 -18.78
CA GLU A 213 -1.29 -10.55 -18.09
C GLU A 213 -0.28 -11.67 -17.77
N PHE A 214 -0.76 -12.90 -17.54
CA PHE A 214 0.09 -14.08 -17.42
C PHE A 214 0.57 -14.59 -18.78
N GLN A 215 -0.24 -14.46 -19.83
CA GLN A 215 0.22 -14.80 -21.18
C GLN A 215 1.37 -13.87 -21.62
N TRP A 216 1.31 -12.57 -21.25
CA TRP A 216 2.45 -11.67 -21.38
C TRP A 216 3.66 -12.16 -20.60
N ALA A 217 3.47 -12.57 -19.35
CA ALA A 217 4.57 -13.09 -18.52
C ALA A 217 5.26 -14.30 -19.16
N GLN A 218 4.50 -15.28 -19.66
CA GLN A 218 5.05 -16.44 -20.37
C GLN A 218 5.81 -16.05 -21.64
N ALA A 219 5.26 -15.14 -22.44
CA ALA A 219 5.93 -14.69 -23.67
C ALA A 219 7.26 -13.96 -23.41
N LEU A 220 7.38 -13.29 -22.26
CA LEU A 220 8.54 -12.48 -21.88
C LEU A 220 9.62 -13.26 -21.13
N GLN A 221 9.27 -14.42 -20.56
CA GLN A 221 10.13 -15.20 -19.68
C GLN A 221 11.50 -15.54 -20.29
N SER A 222 11.54 -15.88 -21.58
CA SER A 222 12.80 -16.20 -22.27
C SER A 222 13.56 -14.97 -22.80
N LEU A 223 12.95 -13.79 -22.71
CA LEU A 223 13.46 -12.54 -23.29
C LEU A 223 14.04 -11.60 -22.23
N VAL A 224 13.48 -11.61 -21.02
CA VAL A 224 13.88 -10.72 -19.93
C VAL A 224 14.01 -11.50 -18.63
N PRO A 225 15.17 -11.46 -17.96
CA PRO A 225 15.32 -12.07 -16.64
C PRO A 225 14.40 -11.36 -15.63
N THR A 226 13.83 -12.14 -14.72
CA THR A 226 13.06 -11.64 -13.59
C THR A 226 13.99 -10.92 -12.61
N GLU A 227 13.52 -9.80 -12.06
CA GLU A 227 14.24 -9.05 -11.02
C GLU A 227 13.29 -8.86 -9.83
N PRO A 228 13.55 -9.47 -8.67
CA PRO A 228 12.67 -9.36 -7.51
C PRO A 228 12.52 -7.92 -7.05
N TYR A 229 11.28 -7.41 -6.97
CA TYR A 229 11.05 -6.01 -6.61
C TYR A 229 11.59 -5.64 -5.22
N GLN A 230 11.72 -6.62 -4.31
CA GLN A 230 12.29 -6.46 -2.97
C GLN A 230 13.80 -6.19 -2.98
N SER A 231 14.49 -6.49 -4.09
CA SER A 231 15.93 -6.22 -4.24
C SER A 231 16.26 -4.90 -4.96
N LEU A 232 15.27 -4.25 -5.56
CA LEU A 232 15.47 -3.04 -6.36
C LEU A 232 14.95 -1.78 -5.64
N SER A 233 15.54 -0.61 -5.86
CA SER A 233 14.87 0.67 -5.60
C SER A 233 13.75 0.92 -6.62
N ARG A 234 12.87 1.90 -6.38
CA ARG A 234 11.83 2.26 -7.35
C ARG A 234 12.41 2.59 -8.72
N ASP A 235 13.49 3.37 -8.75
CA ASP A 235 14.13 3.80 -10.00
C ASP A 235 14.83 2.63 -10.72
N GLN A 236 15.42 1.69 -9.98
CA GLN A 236 15.98 0.46 -10.55
C GLN A 236 14.88 -0.43 -11.13
N TYR A 237 13.72 -0.53 -10.45
CA TYR A 237 12.57 -1.27 -10.96
C TYR A 237 11.98 -0.61 -12.21
N LEU A 238 11.90 0.74 -12.25
CA LEU A 238 11.48 1.47 -13.45
C LEU A 238 12.42 1.20 -14.64
N GLN A 239 13.74 1.16 -14.40
CA GLN A 239 14.71 0.78 -15.44
C GLN A 239 14.51 -0.67 -15.91
N TRP A 240 14.14 -1.59 -15.02
CA TRP A 240 13.77 -2.95 -15.42
C TRP A 240 12.47 -2.97 -16.24
N LEU A 241 11.45 -2.19 -15.85
CA LEU A 241 10.23 -2.04 -16.65
C LEU A 241 10.50 -1.48 -18.05
N HIS A 242 11.46 -0.58 -18.23
CA HIS A 242 11.90 -0.15 -19.57
C HIS A 242 12.44 -1.32 -20.41
N ARG A 243 13.20 -2.25 -19.81
CA ARG A 243 13.68 -3.46 -20.51
C ARG A 243 12.51 -4.37 -20.88
N VAL A 244 11.57 -4.58 -19.96
CA VAL A 244 10.35 -5.37 -20.20
C VAL A 244 9.51 -4.76 -21.34
N ALA A 245 9.30 -3.45 -21.33
CA ALA A 245 8.58 -2.73 -22.39
C ALA A 245 9.26 -2.86 -23.76
N GLY A 246 10.59 -2.77 -23.80
CA GLY A 246 11.38 -3.02 -25.01
C GLY A 246 11.20 -4.46 -25.52
N ALA A 247 11.21 -5.45 -24.63
CA ALA A 247 11.00 -6.84 -25.00
C ALA A 247 9.57 -7.13 -25.47
N MET A 248 8.54 -6.53 -24.85
CA MET A 248 7.16 -6.60 -25.33
C MET A 248 7.03 -6.15 -26.79
N SER A 249 7.80 -5.13 -27.18
CA SER A 249 7.83 -4.61 -28.55
C SER A 249 8.51 -5.56 -29.55
N ALA A 250 9.37 -6.47 -29.06
CA ALA A 250 10.04 -7.48 -29.86
C ALA A 250 9.23 -8.80 -29.99
N VAL A 251 8.22 -9.01 -29.14
CA VAL A 251 7.28 -10.13 -29.25
C VAL A 251 6.46 -9.94 -30.53
N LYS A 252 6.80 -10.68 -31.58
CA LYS A 252 6.03 -10.68 -32.84
C LYS A 252 4.62 -11.18 -32.53
N VAL A 253 3.64 -10.28 -32.57
CA VAL A 253 2.21 -10.58 -32.44
C VAL A 253 1.79 -11.51 -33.58
N ARG A 254 1.91 -12.83 -33.39
CA ARG A 254 1.16 -13.81 -34.17
C ARG A 254 -0.06 -14.21 -33.35
N GLY A 255 -1.15 -13.47 -33.57
CA GLY A 255 -2.46 -13.77 -33.03
C GLY A 255 -2.55 -13.56 -31.51
N GLU A 256 -3.27 -12.51 -31.12
CA GLU A 256 -4.02 -12.41 -29.84
C GLU A 256 -3.34 -11.85 -28.58
N LEU A 257 -2.02 -11.63 -28.53
CA LEU A 257 -1.42 -10.84 -27.43
C LEU A 257 -1.41 -9.34 -27.75
N ALA A 258 -2.58 -8.70 -27.55
CA ALA A 258 -2.85 -7.25 -27.46
C ALA A 258 -2.19 -6.27 -28.47
N GLU A 259 -2.88 -5.17 -28.76
CA GLU A 259 -2.28 -4.07 -29.53
C GLU A 259 -1.24 -3.33 -28.68
N LEU A 260 0.02 -3.37 -29.12
CA LEU A 260 1.05 -2.48 -28.59
C LEU A 260 0.68 -1.04 -28.94
N LYS A 261 0.76 -0.15 -27.95
CA LYS A 261 0.74 1.28 -28.25
C LYS A 261 2.02 1.63 -29.03
N THR A 262 2.00 2.73 -29.78
CA THR A 262 3.11 3.17 -30.65
C THR A 262 4.50 3.09 -29.97
N PRO A 263 5.62 2.95 -30.71
CA PRO A 263 6.92 2.55 -30.16
C PRO A 263 7.57 3.49 -29.11
N GLN A 264 6.97 4.64 -28.82
CA GLN A 264 7.49 5.61 -27.86
C GLN A 264 6.57 5.63 -26.64
N PHE A 265 7.06 5.10 -25.53
CA PHE A 265 6.34 5.01 -24.25
C PHE A 265 7.02 5.91 -23.22
N ASP A 266 6.21 6.68 -22.50
CA ASP A 266 6.67 7.46 -21.35
C ASP A 266 6.28 6.75 -20.05
N LEU A 267 7.24 6.04 -19.46
CA LEU A 267 7.05 5.37 -18.18
C LEU A 267 7.15 6.34 -16.98
N SER A 268 7.42 7.64 -17.19
CA SER A 268 7.40 8.63 -16.10
C SER A 268 6.00 8.74 -15.46
N THR A 269 4.95 8.41 -16.22
CA THR A 269 3.57 8.28 -15.72
C THR A 269 3.41 7.25 -14.61
N LEU A 270 4.29 6.25 -14.53
CA LEU A 270 4.32 5.29 -13.42
C LEU A 270 4.83 5.92 -12.13
N LEU A 271 5.60 7.00 -12.23
CA LEU A 271 6.05 7.79 -11.09
C LEU A 271 5.03 8.89 -10.76
N CYS A 272 4.49 9.54 -11.79
CA CYS A 272 3.63 10.72 -11.69
C CYS A 272 2.59 10.80 -12.81
N GLU A 273 1.31 10.77 -12.46
CA GLU A 273 0.18 10.86 -13.38
C GLU A 273 -0.70 12.06 -12.96
N ASP A 274 -0.81 13.08 -13.82
CA ASP A 274 -1.62 14.29 -13.59
C ASP A 274 -1.43 14.91 -12.19
N ASP A 275 -0.18 15.24 -11.84
CA ASP A 275 0.26 15.77 -10.54
C ASP A 275 0.00 14.85 -9.32
N SER A 276 -0.50 13.63 -9.54
CA SER A 276 -0.73 12.61 -8.52
C SER A 276 0.32 11.50 -8.61
N LEU A 277 0.54 10.77 -7.52
CA LEU A 277 1.48 9.65 -7.55
C LEU A 277 1.04 8.59 -8.56
N GLY A 278 1.97 8.22 -9.44
CA GLY A 278 1.79 7.10 -10.34
C GLY A 278 1.79 5.76 -9.60
N LYS A 279 1.33 4.71 -10.29
CA LYS A 279 1.13 3.38 -9.67
C LYS A 279 2.42 2.80 -9.07
N LEU A 280 3.55 2.98 -9.73
CA LEU A 280 4.83 2.43 -9.26
C LEU A 280 5.33 3.18 -8.03
N SER A 281 5.19 4.51 -8.03
CA SER A 281 5.44 5.35 -6.84
C SER A 281 4.66 4.87 -5.63
N ILE A 282 3.36 4.61 -5.78
CA ILE A 282 2.52 4.09 -4.69
C ILE A 282 2.98 2.68 -4.26
N ALA A 283 3.33 1.80 -5.21
CA ALA A 283 3.76 0.43 -4.90
C ALA A 283 5.07 0.33 -4.11
N PHE A 284 5.94 1.33 -4.20
CA PHE A 284 7.22 1.40 -3.50
C PHE A 284 7.18 2.23 -2.21
N LEU A 285 6.04 2.83 -1.88
CA LEU A 285 5.91 3.75 -0.75
C LEU A 285 6.32 3.13 0.59
N TRP A 286 6.14 1.82 0.77
CA TRP A 286 6.54 1.11 1.99
C TRP A 286 8.06 0.99 2.17
N ARG A 287 8.84 1.17 1.10
CA ARG A 287 10.31 1.02 1.10
C ARG A 287 11.05 2.33 1.15
N GLU A 288 10.51 3.33 0.48
CA GLU A 288 11.19 4.60 0.25
C GLU A 288 10.17 5.75 0.25
N PRO A 289 10.52 6.91 0.85
CA PRO A 289 9.73 8.11 0.74
C PRO A 289 9.63 8.48 -0.74
N THR A 290 8.43 8.81 -1.16
CA THR A 290 8.15 9.03 -2.57
C THR A 290 7.86 10.52 -2.76
N PRO A 291 8.75 11.28 -3.43
CA PRO A 291 8.47 12.65 -3.78
C PRO A 291 7.12 12.72 -4.49
N SER A 292 6.28 13.67 -4.08
CA SER A 292 5.10 13.97 -4.85
C SER A 292 5.50 14.55 -6.20
N CYS A 293 4.54 14.58 -7.12
CA CYS A 293 4.73 15.17 -8.43
C CYS A 293 4.77 16.70 -8.39
N GLN A 294 4.57 17.29 -7.21
CA GLN A 294 4.73 18.71 -6.93
C GLN A 294 5.93 18.97 -5.99
N PRO A 295 6.72 20.03 -6.23
CA PRO A 295 7.84 20.37 -5.35
C PRO A 295 7.37 20.66 -3.91
N GLY A 296 8.07 20.07 -2.94
CA GLY A 296 7.85 20.34 -1.52
C GLY A 296 6.79 19.47 -0.85
N THR A 297 6.34 18.39 -1.48
CA THR A 297 5.54 17.34 -0.80
C THR A 297 6.16 15.98 -1.06
N VAL A 298 6.25 15.14 -0.04
CA VAL A 298 6.74 13.76 -0.10
C VAL A 298 5.70 12.87 0.56
N TYR A 299 5.29 11.81 -0.12
CA TYR A 299 4.46 10.77 0.49
C TYR A 299 5.35 9.82 1.27
N ILE A 300 4.87 9.43 2.44
CA ILE A 300 5.60 8.58 3.39
C ILE A 300 4.71 7.41 3.85
N PRO A 301 5.32 6.31 4.34
CA PRO A 301 4.57 5.30 5.06
C PRO A 301 3.74 5.91 6.20
N ALA A 302 2.55 5.35 6.45
CA ALA A 302 1.76 5.75 7.61
C ALA A 302 2.60 5.56 8.90
N PRO A 303 2.81 6.62 9.70
CA PRO A 303 3.65 6.54 10.87
C PRO A 303 2.99 5.67 11.94
N MET A 304 3.82 4.99 12.74
CA MET A 304 3.31 4.15 13.83
C MET A 304 2.74 5.03 14.94
N PRO A 305 1.46 4.85 15.34
CA PRO A 305 0.87 5.67 16.39
C PRO A 305 1.52 5.39 17.74
N LEU A 306 1.50 6.39 18.62
CA LEU A 306 2.01 6.27 19.98
C LEU A 306 1.31 5.14 20.75
N ASN A 307 2.10 4.19 21.25
CA ASN A 307 1.66 3.20 22.22
C ASN A 307 2.24 3.55 23.61
N VAL A 308 1.39 4.04 24.50
CA VAL A 308 1.80 4.42 25.86
C VAL A 308 2.16 3.23 26.76
N GLU A 309 1.72 2.02 26.41
CA GLU A 309 2.04 0.80 27.16
C GLU A 309 3.49 0.35 26.96
N THR A 310 4.12 0.72 25.84
CA THR A 310 5.50 0.33 25.52
C THR A 310 6.55 1.34 25.99
N LEU A 311 6.12 2.42 26.67
CA LEU A 311 7.04 3.45 27.16
C LEU A 311 8.15 2.88 28.07
N PRO A 312 9.39 3.39 27.97
CA PRO A 312 9.82 4.52 27.15
C PRO A 312 10.18 4.15 25.69
N HIS A 313 9.91 2.92 25.24
CA HIS A 313 10.26 2.41 23.92
C HIS A 313 9.10 2.59 22.93
N ILE A 314 9.22 3.56 22.04
CA ILE A 314 8.16 3.99 21.12
C ILE A 314 8.73 4.29 19.74
N HIS A 315 7.88 4.70 18.80
CA HIS A 315 8.27 5.04 17.44
C HIS A 315 8.21 6.54 17.21
N ALA A 316 9.30 7.12 16.70
CA ALA A 316 9.39 8.52 16.29
C ALA A 316 9.41 8.61 14.76
N LEU A 317 8.50 9.39 14.17
CA LEU A 317 8.58 9.76 12.75
C LEU A 317 9.69 10.79 12.58
N ILE A 318 10.67 10.54 11.71
CA ILE A 318 11.71 11.52 11.39
C ILE A 318 11.25 12.40 10.24
N GLU A 319 11.30 13.72 10.43
CA GLU A 319 10.95 14.71 9.42
C GLU A 319 12.20 15.33 8.81
N ILE A 320 13.17 15.70 9.66
CA ILE A 320 14.40 16.38 9.25
C ILE A 320 15.62 15.57 9.71
N PRO A 321 16.41 15.02 8.77
CA PRO A 321 17.63 14.29 9.12
C PRO A 321 18.69 15.19 9.78
N ALA A 322 19.50 14.63 10.67
CA ALA A 322 20.64 15.33 11.24
C ALA A 322 21.56 15.89 10.12
N GLY A 323 21.97 17.15 10.27
CA GLY A 323 22.77 17.89 9.30
C GLY A 323 21.97 18.59 8.19
N SER A 324 20.67 18.31 8.04
CA SER A 324 19.81 18.99 7.06
C SER A 324 19.40 20.40 7.54
N GLN A 325 19.09 21.27 6.58
CA GLN A 325 18.51 22.60 6.83
C GLN A 325 17.09 22.72 6.26
N GLU A 326 16.60 21.70 5.58
CA GLU A 326 15.28 21.71 4.95
C GLU A 326 14.22 21.52 6.04
N LYS A 327 13.31 22.49 6.18
CA LYS A 327 12.27 22.42 7.20
C LYS A 327 11.09 21.62 6.67
N TRP A 328 11.11 20.33 6.93
CA TRP A 328 10.02 19.41 6.66
C TRP A 328 9.15 19.23 7.90
N GLU A 329 7.85 19.09 7.68
CA GLU A 329 6.86 18.82 8.72
C GLU A 329 5.84 17.82 8.20
N VAL A 330 5.30 16.98 9.07
CA VAL A 330 4.18 16.11 8.73
C VAL A 330 2.92 16.93 8.47
N ASP A 331 2.17 16.55 7.43
CA ASP A 331 0.85 17.11 7.18
C ASP A 331 -0.10 16.64 8.29
N LYS A 332 -0.50 17.59 9.14
CA LYS A 332 -1.38 17.37 10.29
C LYS A 332 -2.76 16.83 9.89
N ALA A 333 -3.20 17.10 8.66
CA ALA A 333 -4.43 16.55 8.10
C ALA A 333 -4.22 15.16 7.46
N GLN A 334 -3.01 14.88 6.99
CA GLN A 334 -2.69 13.64 6.27
C GLN A 334 -1.29 13.13 6.63
N TRP A 335 -1.18 12.38 7.73
CA TRP A 335 0.07 11.86 8.29
C TRP A 335 0.92 10.99 7.34
N THR A 336 0.40 10.63 6.17
CA THR A 336 1.13 9.97 5.08
C THR A 336 1.84 10.96 4.14
N ARG A 337 1.96 12.23 4.52
CA ARG A 337 2.65 13.28 3.76
C ARG A 337 3.60 14.07 4.65
N LEU A 338 4.80 14.33 4.14
CA LEU A 338 5.70 15.38 4.61
C LEU A 338 5.62 16.56 3.66
N LEU A 339 5.45 17.75 4.23
CA LEU A 339 5.41 19.02 3.54
C LEU A 339 6.70 19.78 3.86
N TRP A 340 7.33 20.30 2.82
CA TRP A 340 8.42 21.25 2.98
C TRP A 340 7.76 22.59 3.29
N ASP A 341 7.98 23.07 4.51
CA ASP A 341 7.46 24.35 4.99
C ASP A 341 7.77 25.45 3.98
N ARG A 342 6.86 26.41 3.83
CA ARG A 342 7.00 27.54 2.91
C ARG A 342 6.95 28.85 3.67
N GLU A 343 7.98 29.66 3.49
CA GLU A 343 8.05 31.02 4.00
C GLU A 343 8.05 32.00 2.82
N ASN A 344 7.07 32.91 2.78
CA ASN A 344 6.86 33.83 1.65
C ASN A 344 6.76 33.12 0.28
N GLY A 345 6.14 31.94 0.25
CA GLY A 345 5.95 31.12 -0.96
C GLY A 345 7.16 30.29 -1.38
N GLN A 346 8.33 30.49 -0.74
CA GLN A 346 9.55 29.74 -1.03
C GLN A 346 9.74 28.59 -0.05
N LEU A 347 10.32 27.49 -0.53
CA LEU A 347 10.66 26.33 0.30
C LEU A 347 11.64 26.76 1.40
N ARG A 348 11.20 26.64 2.65
CA ARG A 348 11.89 27.20 3.81
C ARG A 348 13.11 26.37 4.15
N ARG A 349 14.24 27.05 4.26
CA ARG A 349 15.47 26.48 4.80
C ARG A 349 15.86 27.24 6.05
N ILE A 350 16.28 26.52 7.08
CA ILE A 350 16.84 27.13 8.29
C ILE A 350 18.11 27.88 7.89
N GLN A 351 18.11 29.19 8.11
CA GLN A 351 19.23 30.10 7.80
C GLN A 351 20.28 30.07 8.91
N TYR A 352 20.70 28.87 9.29
CA TYR A 352 21.69 28.61 10.35
C TYR A 352 22.49 27.34 10.01
N LEU A 353 23.14 26.71 10.99
CA LEU A 353 23.67 25.36 10.84
C LEU A 353 22.52 24.35 10.62
N GLY A 354 22.82 23.23 9.98
CA GLY A 354 21.87 22.12 9.92
C GLY A 354 21.52 21.60 11.32
N TYR A 355 20.38 20.90 11.43
CA TYR A 355 19.93 20.35 12.71
C TYR A 355 21.01 19.44 13.32
N PRO A 356 21.38 19.59 14.60
CA PRO A 356 22.44 18.79 15.22
C PRO A 356 22.00 17.36 15.55
N VAL A 357 20.73 17.06 15.36
CA VAL A 357 20.03 15.82 15.72
C VAL A 357 19.00 15.51 14.64
N ASN A 358 18.51 14.28 14.58
CA ASN A 358 17.35 13.97 13.74
C ASN A 358 16.12 14.55 14.44
N TYR A 359 15.34 15.34 13.72
CA TYR A 359 14.13 15.99 14.22
C TYR A 359 12.89 15.28 13.66
N GLY A 360 11.85 15.21 14.47
CA GLY A 360 10.55 14.79 13.98
C GLY A 360 9.48 14.82 15.05
N ALA A 361 8.48 13.95 14.92
CA ALA A 361 7.27 13.99 15.72
C ALA A 361 6.81 12.62 16.22
N PHE A 362 6.04 12.62 17.31
CA PHE A 362 5.30 11.44 17.78
C PHE A 362 3.87 11.42 17.23
N ALA A 363 3.59 10.44 16.36
CA ALA A 363 2.25 10.26 15.81
C ALA A 363 1.21 9.92 16.88
N GLY A 364 0.02 10.51 16.77
CA GLY A 364 -1.05 10.34 17.78
C GLY A 364 -0.85 11.18 19.05
N THR A 365 -0.04 12.23 18.98
CA THR A 365 0.07 13.24 20.04
C THR A 365 -0.37 14.60 19.54
N ARG A 366 -0.76 15.49 20.47
CA ARG A 366 -1.05 16.89 20.19
C ARG A 366 -0.77 17.76 21.43
N ALA A 367 0.04 18.79 21.25
CA ALA A 367 0.31 19.81 22.25
C ALA A 367 -0.91 20.73 22.42
N GLU A 368 -1.64 20.61 23.53
CA GLU A 368 -2.90 21.35 23.71
C GLU A 368 -2.66 22.86 23.91
N THR A 369 -3.29 23.68 23.06
CA THR A 369 -3.20 25.16 23.14
C THR A 369 -3.81 25.74 24.41
N SER A 370 -4.81 25.07 25.00
CA SER A 370 -5.40 25.44 26.30
C SER A 370 -4.41 25.35 27.47
N ARG A 371 -3.31 24.61 27.28
CA ARG A 371 -2.22 24.43 28.25
C ARG A 371 -0.95 25.16 27.83
N GLY A 372 -1.03 25.97 26.77
CA GLY A 372 0.08 26.78 26.26
C GLY A 372 0.89 26.12 25.14
N GLY A 373 0.50 24.94 24.64
CA GLY A 373 1.13 24.30 23.48
C GLY A 373 0.78 24.98 22.15
N ASP A 374 1.48 24.59 21.08
CA ASP A 374 1.32 25.15 19.73
C ASP A 374 0.19 24.51 18.89
N GLY A 375 -0.39 23.40 19.37
CA GLY A 375 -1.43 22.66 18.67
C GLY A 375 -0.91 21.52 17.79
N ASP A 376 0.40 21.30 17.75
CA ASP A 376 1.10 20.38 16.87
C ASP A 376 1.43 19.05 17.56
N PRO A 377 1.81 18.01 16.79
CA PRO A 377 2.39 16.82 17.39
C PRO A 377 3.59 17.14 18.28
N LEU A 378 3.79 16.35 19.34
CA LEU A 378 4.97 16.52 20.18
C LEU A 378 6.26 16.24 19.40
N ASP A 379 7.18 17.18 19.47
CA ASP A 379 8.49 17.11 18.85
C ASP A 379 9.42 16.11 19.53
N VAL A 380 10.30 15.52 18.72
CA VAL A 380 11.36 14.63 19.19
C VAL A 380 12.69 14.90 18.50
N LEU A 381 13.73 14.92 19.32
CA LEU A 381 15.14 14.99 18.97
C LEU A 381 15.74 13.59 19.14
N VAL A 382 16.18 12.96 18.05
CA VAL A 382 16.79 11.63 18.07
C VAL A 382 18.29 11.74 17.80
N LEU A 383 19.08 11.36 18.81
CA LEU A 383 20.54 11.32 18.72
C LEU A 383 21.01 10.20 17.80
N GLY A 384 22.02 10.48 16.97
CA GLY A 384 22.63 9.52 16.06
C GLY A 384 23.04 10.13 14.73
N ASP A 385 23.53 9.27 13.84
CA ASP A 385 23.73 9.62 12.42
C ASP A 385 22.41 10.02 11.75
N ALA A 386 22.50 10.65 10.57
CA ALA A 386 21.34 11.04 9.79
C ALA A 386 20.45 9.83 9.47
N LEU A 387 19.17 9.94 9.83
CA LEU A 387 18.13 8.96 9.55
C LEU A 387 17.36 9.37 8.30
N ALA A 388 16.87 8.39 7.54
CA ALA A 388 16.03 8.69 6.38
C ALA A 388 14.73 9.37 6.84
N PRO A 389 14.34 10.52 6.24
CA PRO A 389 13.10 11.21 6.59
C PRO A 389 11.90 10.39 6.12
N GLY A 390 10.74 10.60 6.76
CA GLY A 390 9.49 9.92 6.42
C GLY A 390 9.32 8.54 7.03
N PHE A 391 10.28 8.05 7.82
CA PHE A 391 10.18 6.76 8.49
C PHE A 391 10.02 6.90 10.00
N SER A 392 9.29 5.94 10.58
CA SER A 392 9.22 5.74 12.01
C SER A 392 10.36 4.85 12.49
N TYR A 393 11.11 5.29 13.50
CA TYR A 393 12.20 4.52 14.12
C TYR A 393 11.89 4.18 15.57
N ALA A 394 12.26 2.97 16.00
CA ALA A 394 12.18 2.56 17.40
C ALA A 394 13.20 3.33 18.24
N VAL A 395 12.70 4.14 19.17
CA VAL A 395 13.48 5.02 20.03
C VAL A 395 13.13 4.81 21.50
N ARG A 396 14.08 5.18 22.37
CA ARG A 396 13.87 5.31 23.80
C ARG A 396 13.94 6.78 24.17
N VAL A 397 12.86 7.33 24.73
CA VAL A 397 12.85 8.68 25.30
C VAL A 397 13.72 8.70 26.55
N ILE A 398 14.64 9.66 26.68
CA ILE A 398 15.60 9.76 27.81
C ILE A 398 15.46 11.07 28.60
N GLY A 399 14.72 12.06 28.08
CA GLY A 399 14.47 13.35 28.73
C GLY A 399 13.69 14.30 27.83
N VAL A 400 13.61 15.56 28.23
CA VAL A 400 12.92 16.63 27.49
C VAL A 400 13.71 17.93 27.61
N MET A 401 13.78 18.68 26.52
CA MET A 401 14.16 20.08 26.52
C MET A 401 12.88 20.91 26.60
N ARG A 402 12.66 21.55 27.74
CA ARG A 402 11.66 22.61 27.87
C ARG A 402 12.18 23.82 27.10
N MET A 403 11.34 24.47 26.32
CA MET A 403 11.62 25.80 25.77
C MET A 403 10.32 26.54 25.51
N ARG A 404 10.42 27.87 25.43
CA ARG A 404 9.34 28.71 24.92
C ARG A 404 9.74 29.36 23.62
N ASP A 405 8.84 29.32 22.64
CA ASP A 405 8.98 29.98 21.35
C ASP A 405 7.94 31.09 21.25
N ASN A 406 8.39 32.35 21.30
CA ASN A 406 7.51 33.53 21.34
C ASN A 406 6.43 33.47 22.45
N GLY A 407 6.73 32.77 23.55
CA GLY A 407 5.86 32.64 24.71
C GLY A 407 5.01 31.37 24.75
N GLU A 408 4.96 30.60 23.66
CA GLU A 408 4.27 29.30 23.57
C GLU A 408 5.19 28.18 24.08
N GLU A 409 4.65 27.16 24.75
CA GLU A 409 5.41 25.98 25.18
C GLU A 409 5.71 25.09 23.97
N ASP A 410 6.99 24.84 23.72
CA ASP A 410 7.50 24.09 22.56
C ASP A 410 8.43 22.95 23.04
N ASP A 411 7.89 22.01 23.81
CA ASP A 411 8.67 20.94 24.41
C ASP A 411 9.25 19.97 23.38
N LYS A 412 10.57 19.74 23.44
CA LYS A 412 11.25 18.81 22.54
C LYS A 412 11.77 17.60 23.30
N LEU A 413 11.14 16.45 23.09
CA LEU A 413 11.53 15.21 23.75
C LEU A 413 12.88 14.75 23.20
N LEU A 414 13.80 14.32 24.06
CA LEU A 414 15.07 13.75 23.64
C LEU A 414 15.03 12.24 23.71
N ALA A 415 15.44 11.61 22.62
CA ALA A 415 15.43 10.16 22.48
C ALA A 415 16.72 9.64 21.81
N VAL A 416 16.93 8.33 21.96
CA VAL A 416 18.00 7.59 21.30
C VAL A 416 17.40 6.42 20.53
N ARG A 417 17.91 6.10 19.35
CA ARG A 417 17.50 4.89 18.63
C ARG A 417 18.02 3.66 19.40
N VAL A 418 17.16 2.68 19.64
CA VAL A 418 17.50 1.49 20.45
C VAL A 418 18.65 0.69 19.84
N SER A 419 18.73 0.64 18.51
CA SER A 419 19.78 -0.04 17.75
C SER A 419 21.01 0.81 17.47
N ASP A 420 21.09 2.04 17.99
CA ASP A 420 22.23 2.92 17.72
C ASP A 420 23.53 2.43 18.37
N PRO A 421 24.64 2.33 17.64
CA PRO A 421 25.89 1.79 18.20
C PRO A 421 26.57 2.73 19.19
N VAL A 422 26.29 4.04 19.16
CA VAL A 422 26.93 5.03 20.04
C VAL A 422 26.01 5.38 21.21
N PHE A 423 24.73 5.63 20.93
CA PHE A 423 23.78 6.15 21.92
C PHE A 423 22.78 5.10 22.43
N GLY A 424 22.70 3.92 21.81
CA GLY A 424 21.68 2.91 22.09
C GLY A 424 21.70 2.34 23.51
N ASP A 425 22.79 2.49 24.27
CA ASP A 425 22.90 2.09 25.68
C ASP A 425 22.59 3.22 26.68
N ILE A 426 22.35 4.45 26.21
CA ILE A 426 22.02 5.60 27.05
C ILE A 426 20.57 5.53 27.48
N GLN A 427 20.34 5.45 28.80
CA GLN A 427 19.00 5.25 29.36
C GLN A 427 18.35 6.52 29.92
N HIS A 428 19.14 7.55 30.27
CA HIS A 428 18.68 8.78 30.91
C HIS A 428 19.70 9.92 30.70
N LEU A 429 19.29 11.17 30.93
CA LEU A 429 20.12 12.36 30.67
C LEU A 429 21.46 12.37 31.41
N GLU A 430 21.52 11.91 32.65
CA GLU A 430 22.77 11.90 33.42
C GLU A 430 23.78 10.90 32.84
N ALA A 431 23.31 9.81 32.21
CA ALA A 431 24.18 8.89 31.49
C ALA A 431 24.75 9.54 30.21
N LEU A 432 23.92 10.32 29.51
CA LEU A 432 24.34 11.11 28.36
C LEU A 432 25.41 12.14 28.75
N GLN A 433 25.17 12.93 29.81
CA GLN A 433 26.11 13.95 30.29
C GLN A 433 27.44 13.34 30.75
N ARG A 434 27.44 12.17 31.39
CA ARG A 434 28.69 11.49 31.78
C ARG A 434 29.52 11.06 30.57
N LYS A 435 28.88 10.56 29.51
CA LYS A 435 29.57 10.07 28.30
C LYS A 435 29.91 11.19 27.31
N HIS A 436 29.04 12.20 27.21
CA HIS A 436 29.08 13.28 26.21
C HIS A 436 28.74 14.62 26.89
N PRO A 437 29.65 15.17 27.70
CA PRO A 437 29.35 16.27 28.63
C PRO A 437 28.88 17.57 28.00
N THR A 438 29.18 17.81 26.72
CA THR A 438 28.85 19.06 26.01
C THR A 438 27.64 18.95 25.10
N MET A 439 27.03 17.76 24.97
CA MET A 439 26.02 17.50 23.95
C MET A 439 24.71 18.24 24.22
N LEU A 440 24.21 18.19 25.46
CA LEU A 440 22.97 18.87 25.84
C LEU A 440 23.09 20.39 25.65
N ASP A 441 24.24 20.97 26.01
CA ASP A 441 24.52 22.40 25.83
C ASP A 441 24.60 22.77 24.34
N ALA A 442 25.20 21.93 23.50
CA ALA A 442 25.29 22.17 22.08
C ALA A 442 23.91 22.15 21.40
N ILE A 443 23.05 21.20 21.77
CA ILE A 443 21.67 21.10 21.26
C ILE A 443 20.85 22.31 21.72
N ALA A 444 20.88 22.64 23.02
CA ALA A 444 20.17 23.79 23.58
C ALA A 444 20.56 25.11 22.89
N ARG A 445 21.87 25.36 22.74
CA ARG A 445 22.38 26.56 22.06
C ARG A 445 21.99 26.62 20.59
N TRP A 446 21.83 25.49 19.91
CA TRP A 446 21.34 25.48 18.54
C TRP A 446 19.89 25.97 18.48
N PHE A 447 18.99 25.41 19.31
CA PHE A 447 17.58 25.81 19.36
C PHE A 447 17.36 27.23 19.90
N GLU A 448 18.27 27.74 20.72
CA GLU A 448 18.25 29.14 21.15
C GLU A 448 18.48 30.13 19.98
N ASN A 449 19.21 29.71 18.94
CA ASN A 449 19.72 30.63 17.91
C ASN A 449 19.19 30.36 16.48
N TYR A 450 18.60 29.19 16.20
CA TYR A 450 18.29 28.74 14.82
C TYR A 450 17.32 29.62 14.04
N LYS A 451 16.47 30.41 14.72
CA LYS A 451 15.49 31.34 14.11
C LYS A 451 16.04 32.76 13.92
N GLY A 452 17.28 33.04 14.32
CA GLY A 452 17.87 34.38 14.23
C GLY A 452 17.24 35.39 15.19
N GLU A 453 17.52 36.68 14.99
CA GLU A 453 17.13 37.77 15.92
C GLU A 453 15.62 38.06 15.97
N SER A 454 14.84 37.52 15.04
CA SER A 454 13.40 37.79 14.94
C SER A 454 12.54 36.92 15.87
N ALA A 455 13.08 35.83 16.44
CA ALA A 455 12.36 34.97 17.37
C ALA A 455 12.89 35.13 18.80
N VAL A 456 11.98 35.12 19.77
CA VAL A 456 12.34 35.12 21.20
C VAL A 456 12.24 33.68 21.70
N ILE A 457 13.39 33.02 21.83
CA ILE A 457 13.50 31.73 22.49
C ILE A 457 13.91 31.94 23.94
N SER A 458 13.18 31.35 24.89
CA SER A 458 13.44 31.51 26.32
C SER A 458 13.19 30.24 27.11
N ASP A 459 13.56 30.28 28.40
CA ASP A 459 13.30 29.22 29.39
C ASP A 459 13.82 27.82 28.98
N ILE A 460 14.95 27.77 28.26
CA ILE A 460 15.56 26.50 27.87
C ILE A 460 16.07 25.76 29.10
N ALA A 461 15.51 24.58 29.37
CA ALA A 461 15.93 23.72 30.47
C ALA A 461 15.78 22.24 30.12
N TRP A 462 16.66 21.41 30.67
CA TRP A 462 16.61 19.96 30.52
C TRP A 462 15.95 19.32 31.73
N GLU A 463 14.95 18.47 31.48
CA GLU A 463 14.31 17.65 32.52
C GLU A 463 14.41 16.15 32.19
N GLY A 464 14.45 15.33 33.24
CA GLY A 464 14.69 13.89 33.12
C GLY A 464 13.54 13.11 32.46
N GLN A 465 13.80 11.83 32.19
CA GLN A 465 12.86 10.91 31.53
C GLN A 465 11.46 10.89 32.17
N ALA A 466 11.37 10.98 33.51
CA ALA A 466 10.07 10.95 34.20
C ALA A 466 9.15 12.11 33.76
N GLN A 467 9.70 13.32 33.59
CA GLN A 467 8.93 14.46 33.10
C GLN A 467 8.56 14.26 31.62
N ALA A 468 9.51 13.85 30.80
CA ALA A 468 9.28 13.62 29.37
C ALA A 468 8.13 12.62 29.13
N LEU A 469 8.11 11.52 29.89
CA LEU A 469 7.03 10.54 29.82
C LEU A 469 5.69 11.07 30.36
N THR A 470 5.72 12.01 31.30
CA THR A 470 4.51 12.67 31.80
C THR A 470 3.91 13.58 30.72
N ILE A 471 4.74 14.41 30.08
CA ILE A 471 4.36 15.26 28.94
C ILE A 471 3.78 14.40 27.82
N LEU A 472 4.49 13.33 27.44
CA LEU A 472 4.05 12.45 26.36
C LEU A 472 2.69 11.81 26.65
N ARG A 473 2.47 11.29 27.87
CA ARG A 473 1.17 10.74 28.27
C ARG A 473 0.06 11.79 28.27
N SER A 474 0.36 13.01 28.73
CA SER A 474 -0.66 14.06 28.80
C SER A 474 -1.04 14.66 27.46
N ASN A 475 -0.19 14.50 26.45
CA ASN A 475 -0.43 14.93 25.07
C ASN A 475 -0.78 13.76 24.16
N GLN A 476 -1.00 12.57 24.70
CA GLN A 476 -1.72 11.53 23.98
C GLN A 476 -3.18 11.99 23.85
N SER A 477 -3.44 12.79 22.81
CA SER A 477 -4.79 13.12 22.39
C SER A 477 -5.47 11.84 21.87
N CYS A 478 -6.68 11.49 22.35
CA CYS A 478 -7.91 12.23 22.04
C CYS A 478 -8.01 12.47 20.53
N LEU A 479 -8.10 11.37 19.76
CA LEU A 479 -8.46 11.40 18.33
C LEU A 479 -9.86 11.99 18.13
#